data_AF-A0A542ZIB6-F1
#
_entry.id   AF-A0A542ZIB6-F1
#
_cell.length_a   1.000
_cell.length_b   1.000
_cell.length_c   1.000
_cell.angle_alpha   90.00
_cell.angle_beta   90.00
_cell.angle_gamma   90.00
#
_symmetry.space_group_name_H-M   'P 1'
#
loop_
_entity.id
_entity.type
_entity.pdbx_description
1 polymer ?
#
loop_
_entity_poly.entity_id
_entity_poly.type
_entity_poly.pdbx_seq_one_letter_code
_entity_poly.pdbx_strand_id
1 'polypeptide(L)'
;MTAVEGFTTASGSAYEVHLDTRMIRRVGNAAGHPPTPRQGPDGQWRHFHDLVLVQLPGEDVSIAIAWDGAGALTLTSPLATVSPGLARLLGVPNHDGPA
;
A
#
# COMPACT_ATOMS: atom_id res chain seq x y z
N MET A 1 -13.37 -15.12 -6.81
CA MET A 1 -12.11 -14.63 -7.41
C MET A 1 -11.52 -13.64 -6.42
N THR A 2 -10.31 -13.87 -5.94
CA THR A 2 -9.60 -12.95 -5.04
C THR A 2 -9.23 -11.70 -5.84
N ALA A 3 -9.78 -10.54 -5.50
CA ALA A 3 -9.45 -9.30 -6.21
C ALA A 3 -7.99 -8.90 -5.90
N VAL A 4 -7.23 -8.62 -6.95
CA VAL A 4 -5.92 -7.95 -6.82
C VAL A 4 -6.18 -6.47 -6.94
N GLU A 5 -5.83 -5.71 -5.91
CA GLU A 5 -5.87 -4.26 -5.94
C GLU A 5 -4.45 -3.70 -6.12
N GLY A 6 -4.34 -2.58 -6.82
CA GLY A 6 -3.06 -1.91 -7.07
C GLY A 6 -3.01 -0.50 -6.49
N PHE A 7 -1.85 -0.08 -6.00
CA PHE A 7 -1.59 1.31 -5.63
C PHE A 7 -0.14 1.69 -5.88
N THR A 8 0.09 2.98 -6.11
CA THR A 8 1.43 3.54 -6.32
C THR A 8 1.72 4.57 -5.24
N THR A 9 2.89 4.45 -4.64
CA THR A 9 3.35 5.38 -3.62
C THR A 9 3.98 6.64 -4.22
N ALA A 10 4.01 7.76 -3.51
CA ALA A 10 4.72 8.98 -3.89
C ALA A 10 6.23 8.77 -3.93
N SER A 11 6.75 7.80 -3.18
CA SER A 11 8.14 7.33 -3.35
C SER A 11 8.36 6.60 -4.68
N GLY A 12 7.33 6.45 -5.51
CA GLY A 12 7.35 5.84 -6.83
C GLY A 12 7.19 4.32 -6.85
N SER A 13 6.94 3.66 -5.71
CA SER A 13 6.79 2.20 -5.65
C SER A 13 5.38 1.78 -6.04
N ALA A 14 5.26 0.84 -6.97
CA ALA A 14 3.98 0.22 -7.30
C ALA A 14 3.81 -1.08 -6.52
N TYR A 15 2.61 -1.31 -6.00
CA TYR A 15 2.24 -2.53 -5.29
C TYR A 15 0.98 -3.15 -5.85
N GLU A 16 0.92 -4.47 -5.69
CA GLU A 16 -0.30 -5.26 -5.81
C GLU A 16 -0.59 -5.92 -4.46
N VAL A 17 -1.87 -6.00 -4.11
CA VAL A 17 -2.32 -6.57 -2.84
C VAL A 17 -3.51 -7.52 -3.05
N HIS A 18 -3.45 -8.66 -2.36
CA HIS A 18 -4.57 -9.53 -2.09
C HIS A 18 -5.02 -9.31 -0.64
N LEU A 19 -6.13 -8.61 -0.46
CA LEU A 19 -6.64 -8.30 0.88
C LEU A 19 -7.13 -9.57 1.61
N ASP A 20 -7.78 -10.48 0.89
CA ASP A 20 -8.35 -11.71 1.47
C ASP A 20 -7.28 -12.63 2.08
N THR A 21 -6.11 -12.73 1.44
CA THR A 21 -4.99 -13.59 1.87
C THR A 21 -3.89 -12.83 2.57
N ARG A 22 -4.05 -11.51 2.75
CA ARG A 22 -3.04 -10.60 3.29
C ARG A 22 -1.67 -10.76 2.63
N MET A 23 -1.67 -10.83 1.31
CA MET A 23 -0.44 -10.87 0.50
C MET A 23 -0.24 -9.56 -0.21
N ILE A 24 0.98 -9.04 -0.19
CA ILE A 24 1.40 -7.84 -0.91
C ILE A 24 2.68 -8.13 -1.68
N ARG A 25 2.83 -7.57 -2.88
CA ARG A 25 4.10 -7.56 -3.60
C ARG A 25 4.39 -6.16 -4.13
N ARG A 26 5.65 -5.77 -4.10
CA ARG A 26 6.12 -4.61 -4.86
C ARG A 26 6.34 -5.04 -6.29
N VAL A 27 5.79 -4.33 -7.27
CA VAL A 27 5.96 -4.65 -8.70
C VAL A 27 7.15 -3.91 -9.30
N GLY A 28 7.51 -2.77 -8.71
CA GLY A 28 8.68 -1.99 -9.09
C GLY A 28 8.68 -0.62 -8.45
N ASN A 29 9.63 0.22 -8.85
CA ASN A 29 9.69 1.62 -8.43
C ASN A 29 10.21 2.53 -9.53
N ALA A 30 9.47 3.59 -9.82
CA ALA A 30 9.79 4.52 -10.90
C ALA A 30 11.11 5.28 -10.69
N ALA A 31 11.51 5.48 -9.42
CA ALA A 31 12.77 6.10 -9.04
C ALA A 31 13.96 5.11 -9.01
N GLY A 32 13.73 3.82 -9.28
CA GLY A 32 14.77 2.80 -9.29
C GLY A 32 15.29 2.40 -7.90
N HIS A 33 14.60 2.78 -6.82
CA HIS A 33 15.04 2.39 -5.47
C HIS A 33 14.95 0.87 -5.29
N PRO A 34 15.95 0.22 -4.68
CA PRO A 34 15.88 -1.21 -4.41
C PRO A 34 14.80 -1.51 -3.36
N PRO A 35 14.17 -2.70 -3.40
CA PRO A 35 13.25 -3.09 -2.33
C PRO A 35 14.01 -3.33 -1.02
N THR A 36 13.35 -3.01 0.09
CA THR A 36 13.79 -3.32 1.44
C THR A 36 13.64 -4.81 1.75
N PRO A 37 14.39 -5.37 2.72
CA PRO A 37 14.32 -6.81 3.04
C PRO A 37 12.91 -7.34 3.35
N ARG A 38 12.05 -6.51 3.97
CA ARG A 38 10.65 -6.86 4.29
C ARG A 38 9.77 -6.99 3.04
N GLN A 39 9.98 -6.12 2.06
CA GLN A 39 9.28 -6.16 0.76
C GLN A 39 9.69 -7.37 -0.07
N GLY A 40 10.93 -7.85 0.11
CA GLY A 40 11.53 -8.85 -0.77
C GLY A 40 11.76 -8.31 -2.18
N PRO A 41 12.40 -9.10 -3.07
CA PRO A 41 12.49 -8.80 -4.49
C PRO A 41 11.18 -8.33 -5.12
N ASP A 42 11.26 -7.42 -6.09
CA ASP A 42 10.10 -7.02 -6.87
C ASP A 42 9.46 -8.24 -7.56
N GLY A 43 8.13 -8.31 -7.54
CA GLY A 43 7.32 -9.44 -7.98
C GLY A 43 7.07 -10.51 -6.91
N GLN A 44 7.82 -10.51 -5.80
CA GLN A 44 7.65 -11.51 -4.73
C GLN A 44 6.49 -11.16 -3.80
N TRP A 45 5.57 -12.11 -3.63
CA TRP A 45 4.49 -12.02 -2.65
C TRP A 45 5.01 -12.21 -1.22
N ARG A 46 4.56 -11.33 -0.31
CA ARG A 46 4.89 -11.30 1.11
C ARG A 46 3.62 -11.17 1.94
N HIS A 47 3.62 -11.75 3.13
CA HIS A 47 2.58 -11.46 4.11
C HIS A 47 2.73 -10.04 4.65
N PHE A 48 1.61 -9.37 4.83
CA PHE A 48 1.52 -8.12 5.59
C PHE A 48 0.46 -8.27 6.68
N HIS A 49 0.60 -7.48 7.74
CA HIS A 49 -0.33 -7.50 8.85
C HIS A 49 -1.62 -6.75 8.49
N ASP A 50 -1.46 -5.50 8.06
CA ASP A 50 -2.55 -4.57 7.75
C ASP A 50 -2.12 -3.44 6.78
N LEU A 51 -3.11 -2.81 6.14
CA LEU A 51 -2.96 -1.56 5.40
C LEU A 51 -3.76 -0.46 6.10
N VAL A 52 -3.05 0.51 6.66
CA VAL A 52 -3.66 1.61 7.40
C VAL A 52 -3.69 2.84 6.51
N LEU A 53 -4.86 3.43 6.31
CA LEU A 53 -4.95 4.75 5.69
C LEU A 53 -4.54 5.80 6.72
N VAL A 54 -3.66 6.70 6.30
CA VAL A 54 -3.22 7.83 7.10
C VAL A 54 -3.48 9.09 6.30
N GLN A 55 -4.32 9.98 6.81
CA GLN A 55 -4.52 11.29 6.22
C GLN A 55 -3.55 12.25 6.90
N LEU A 56 -2.48 12.64 6.19
CA LEU A 56 -1.50 13.59 6.69
C LEU A 56 -1.95 15.02 6.34
N PRO A 57 -1.79 16.01 7.24
CA PRO A 57 -2.20 17.39 6.96
C PRO A 57 -1.47 17.94 5.72
N GLY A 58 -2.24 18.35 4.70
CA GLY A 58 -1.71 18.94 3.47
C GLY A 58 -1.24 17.94 2.42
N GLU A 59 -1.45 16.65 2.63
CA GLU A 59 -1.12 15.60 1.65
C GLU A 59 -2.37 14.82 1.21
N ASP A 60 -2.27 14.16 0.05
CA ASP A 60 -3.23 13.14 -0.34
C ASP A 60 -3.24 11.98 0.68
N VAL A 61 -4.19 11.06 0.50
CA VAL A 61 -4.28 9.84 1.32
C VAL A 61 -2.94 9.08 1.31
N SER A 62 -2.35 8.87 2.48
CA SER A 62 -1.20 7.98 2.65
C SER A 62 -1.66 6.58 3.00
N ILE A 63 -0.91 5.57 2.56
CA ILE A 63 -1.05 4.19 3.04
C ILE A 63 0.15 3.90 3.91
N ALA A 64 -0.07 3.49 5.16
CA ALA A 64 0.92 2.82 5.96
C ALA A 64 0.78 1.30 5.84
N ILE A 65 1.83 0.63 5.39
CA ILE A 65 1.90 -0.83 5.35
C ILE A 65 2.43 -1.32 6.70
N ALA A 66 1.62 -2.06 7.44
CA ALA A 66 2.04 -2.75 8.65
C ALA A 66 2.59 -4.13 8.25
N TRP A 67 3.88 -4.32 8.39
CA TRP A 67 4.52 -5.60 8.10
C TRP A 67 4.50 -6.51 9.33
N ASP A 68 4.22 -7.79 9.13
CA ASP A 68 4.48 -8.81 10.14
C ASP A 68 6.01 -8.93 10.33
N GLY A 69 6.50 -8.42 11.46
CA GLY A 69 7.89 -8.54 11.88
C GLY A 69 8.06 -9.58 12.99
N ALA A 70 9.29 -10.05 13.21
CA ALA A 70 9.66 -11.01 14.27
C ALA A 70 9.45 -10.42 15.68
N GLY A 71 8.19 -10.27 16.10
CA GLY A 71 7.78 -9.80 17.43
C GLY A 71 7.35 -8.33 17.53
N ALA A 72 7.38 -7.55 16.44
CA ALA A 72 6.94 -6.15 16.45
C ALA A 72 6.33 -5.72 15.10
N LEU A 73 5.21 -5.00 15.16
CA LEU A 73 4.60 -4.33 14.01
C LEU A 73 5.45 -3.13 13.61
N THR A 74 5.85 -3.08 12.33
CA THR A 74 6.57 -1.92 11.79
C THR A 74 5.72 -1.26 10.72
N LEU A 75 5.38 0.01 10.92
CA LEU A 75 4.67 0.83 9.95
C LEU A 75 5.66 1.47 8.98
N THR A 76 5.35 1.39 7.69
CA THR A 76 5.97 2.22 6.67
C THR A 76 4.90 3.05 6.01
N SER A 77 4.97 4.38 6.12
CA SER A 77 4.04 5.31 5.47
C SER A 77 4.62 5.86 4.18
N PRO A 78 4.22 5.33 3.02
CA PRO A 78 4.22 6.09 1.80
C PRO A 78 2.91 6.87 1.61
N LEU A 79 3.02 8.12 1.13
CA LEU A 79 1.94 8.75 0.38
C LEU A 79 1.57 7.85 -0.81
N ALA A 80 0.29 7.69 -1.19
CA ALA A 80 -0.06 6.83 -2.31
C ALA A 80 -1.33 7.27 -3.04
N THR A 81 -1.33 7.14 -4.37
CA THR A 81 -2.58 7.13 -5.14
C THR A 81 -3.14 5.71 -5.12
N VAL A 82 -4.36 5.57 -4.61
CA VAL A 82 -5.05 4.28 -4.46
C VAL A 82 -6.07 4.08 -5.57
N SER A 83 -6.30 2.82 -5.99
CA SER A 83 -7.42 2.51 -6.88
C SER A 83 -8.76 2.87 -6.21
N PRO A 84 -9.82 3.20 -6.97
CA PRO A 84 -11.15 3.40 -6.39
C PRO A 84 -11.70 2.16 -5.67
N GLY A 85 -11.30 0.95 -6.08
CA GLY A 85 -11.65 -0.31 -5.42
C GLY A 85 -11.01 -0.40 -4.03
N LEU A 86 -9.70 -0.17 -3.95
CA LEU A 86 -8.96 -0.13 -2.70
C LEU A 86 -9.44 1.00 -1.78
N ALA A 87 -9.72 2.19 -2.33
CA ALA A 87 -10.25 3.31 -1.58
C ALA A 87 -11.56 2.95 -0.85
N ARG A 88 -12.50 2.31 -1.55
CA ARG A 88 -13.77 1.84 -0.98
C ARG A 88 -13.58 0.75 0.07
N LEU A 89 -12.70 -0.21 -0.21
CA LEU A 89 -12.42 -1.33 0.70
C LEU A 89 -11.72 -0.89 1.99
N LEU A 90 -10.86 0.13 1.90
CA LEU A 90 -10.18 0.70 3.05
C LEU A 90 -11.02 1.78 3.77
N GLY A 91 -12.22 2.12 3.26
CA GLY A 91 -13.12 3.09 3.88
C GLY A 91 -12.72 4.55 3.66
N VAL A 92 -11.94 4.87 2.61
CA VAL A 92 -11.72 6.26 2.19
C VAL A 92 -13.07 6.82 1.72
N PRO A 93 -13.62 7.88 2.33
CA PRO A 93 -14.72 8.60 1.70
C PRO A 93 -14.21 9.15 0.37
N ASN A 94 -14.90 8.84 -0.75
CA ASN A 94 -14.66 9.51 -2.01
C ASN A 94 -14.66 11.02 -1.74
N HIS A 95 -13.49 11.66 -1.74
CA HIS A 95 -13.39 13.11 -1.81
C HIS A 95 -13.65 13.52 -3.26
N ASP A 96 -14.84 13.20 -3.77
CA ASP A 96 -15.46 14.04 -4.78
C ASP A 96 -15.82 15.33 -4.04
N GLY A 97 -14.86 16.26 -3.97
CA GLY A 97 -15.14 17.61 -3.51
C GLY A 97 -16.29 18.19 -4.35
N PRO A 98 -17.20 18.97 -3.76
CA PRO A 98 -18.21 19.65 -4.55
C PRO A 98 -17.50 20.58 -5.54
N ALA A 99 -17.84 20.45 -6.83
CA ALA A 99 -17.54 21.46 -7.84
C ALA A 99 -18.23 22.79 -7.53
#